data_AF-A0A7J7K270-F1
#
_entry.id   AF-A0A7J7K270-F1
#
_cell.length_a   1.000
_cell.length_b   1.000
_cell.length_c   1.000
_cell.angle_alpha   90.00
_cell.angle_beta   90.00
_cell.angle_gamma   90.00
#
_symmetry.space_group_name_H-M   'P 1'
#
loop_
_entity.id
_entity.type
_entity.pdbx_description
1 polymer ?
#
loop_
_entity_poly.entity_id
_entity_poly.type
_entity_poly.pdbx_seq_one_letter_code
_entity_poly.pdbx_strand_id
1 'polypeptide(L)'
;MYALLMGEFPVSGCKDHREMGAAVARHTYFLPDYFKTDIKMVVSKLLAKKSNRRLTNIIDLQKLPYFRNLNFDTVFDKHISPKRFFQSKDVLEKNTPQRRRYERRGKQQETTFDEFTWTHPLFYSAEGTTV
;
A
#
# COMPACT_ATOMS: atom_id res chain seq x y z
N MET A 1 -0.34 5.02 -5.92
CA MET A 1 0.01 6.29 -6.58
C MET A 1 -1.05 6.74 -7.58
N TYR A 2 -1.37 5.96 -8.63
CA TYR A 2 -2.43 6.33 -9.58
C TYR A 2 -3.76 6.73 -8.91
N ALA A 3 -4.29 5.89 -8.02
CA ALA A 3 -5.54 6.17 -7.32
C ALA A 3 -5.47 7.39 -6.39
N LEU A 4 -4.29 7.75 -5.86
CA LEU A 4 -4.12 8.97 -5.07
C LEU A 4 -4.21 10.23 -5.95
N LEU A 5 -3.85 10.13 -7.22
CA LEU A 5 -3.86 11.23 -8.17
C LEU A 5 -5.21 11.38 -8.89
N MET A 6 -5.82 10.26 -9.25
CA MET A 6 -7.06 10.21 -10.04
C MET A 6 -8.32 10.06 -9.18
N GLY A 7 -8.18 9.67 -7.91
CA GLY A 7 -9.32 9.34 -7.04
C GLY A 7 -9.95 7.96 -7.33
N GLU A 8 -9.45 7.24 -8.34
CA GLU A 8 -9.98 5.94 -8.77
C GLU A 8 -8.87 4.96 -9.18
N PHE A 9 -9.19 3.66 -9.19
CA PHE A 9 -8.27 2.64 -9.69
C PHE A 9 -8.21 2.67 -11.23
N PRO A 10 -7.03 2.39 -11.83
CA PRO A 10 -6.89 2.42 -13.29
C PRO A 10 -7.72 1.34 -14.00
N VAL A 11 -8.04 0.24 -13.31
CA VAL A 11 -8.85 -0.86 -13.85
C VAL A 11 -10.03 -1.08 -12.91
N SER A 12 -11.24 -1.08 -13.47
CA SER A 12 -12.47 -1.35 -12.72
C SER A 12 -12.53 -2.79 -12.23
N GLY A 13 -13.25 -3.02 -11.13
CA GLY A 13 -13.52 -4.36 -10.59
C GLY A 13 -14.18 -5.28 -11.63
N CYS A 14 -13.75 -6.54 -11.68
CA CYS A 14 -14.37 -7.60 -12.48
C CYS A 14 -14.95 -8.68 -11.55
N LYS A 15 -15.82 -9.53 -12.09
CA LYS A 15 -16.46 -10.60 -11.31
C LYS A 15 -15.45 -11.68 -10.91
N ASP A 16 -14.54 -12.01 -11.83
CA ASP A 16 -13.56 -13.09 -11.64
C ASP A 16 -12.11 -12.62 -11.74
N HIS A 17 -11.21 -13.29 -11.01
CA HIS A 17 -9.77 -13.01 -11.04
C HIS A 17 -9.15 -13.19 -12.43
N ARG A 18 -9.69 -14.12 -13.24
CA ARG A 18 -9.22 -14.37 -14.60
C ARG A 18 -9.55 -13.21 -15.53
N GLU A 19 -10.76 -12.66 -15.42
CA GLU A 19 -11.17 -11.45 -16.13
C GLU A 19 -10.36 -10.24 -15.70
N MET A 20 -10.14 -10.09 -14.39
CA MET A 20 -9.31 -9.03 -13.83
C MET A 20 -7.88 -9.10 -14.39
N GLY A 21 -7.28 -10.29 -14.44
CA GLY A 21 -5.96 -10.51 -15.05
C GLY A 21 -5.92 -10.07 -16.51
N ALA A 22 -6.94 -10.44 -17.30
CA ALA A 22 -7.05 -10.02 -18.70
C ALA A 22 -7.30 -8.51 -18.86
N ALA A 23 -8.04 -7.88 -17.94
CA ALA A 23 -8.29 -6.44 -17.93
C ALA A 23 -6.99 -5.67 -17.65
N VAL A 24 -6.26 -6.04 -16.59
CA VAL A 24 -4.94 -5.46 -16.25
C VAL A 24 -3.92 -5.66 -17.38
N ALA A 25 -3.89 -6.86 -17.98
CA ALA A 25 -2.95 -7.17 -19.05
C ALA A 25 -3.20 -6.34 -20.33
N ARG A 26 -4.45 -5.98 -20.62
CA ARG A 26 -4.82 -5.17 -21.81
C ARG A 26 -4.82 -3.68 -21.54
N HIS A 27 -5.15 -3.24 -20.32
CA HIS A 27 -5.27 -1.84 -19.97
C HIS A 27 -3.98 -1.05 -20.20
N THR A 28 -4.09 0.18 -20.71
CA THR A 28 -2.94 1.05 -20.92
C THR A 28 -3.04 2.23 -19.97
N TYR A 29 -2.04 2.35 -19.09
CA TYR A 29 -2.02 3.36 -18.04
C TYR A 29 -1.62 4.71 -18.63
N PHE A 30 -2.53 5.67 -18.60
CA PHE A 30 -2.27 7.05 -18.98
C PHE A 30 -2.76 8.00 -17.89
N LEU A 31 -1.99 9.05 -17.65
CA LEU A 31 -2.43 10.17 -16.84
C LEU A 31 -2.80 11.33 -17.77
N PRO A 32 -3.92 12.04 -17.50
CA PRO A 32 -4.33 13.21 -18.27
C PRO A 32 -3.28 14.31 -18.40
N ASP A 33 -3.47 15.20 -19.36
CA ASP A 33 -2.43 16.14 -19.73
C ASP A 33 -2.10 17.23 -18.72
N TYR A 34 -3.06 17.56 -17.85
CA TYR A 34 -2.88 18.53 -16.78
C TYR A 34 -1.89 18.07 -15.69
N PHE A 35 -1.50 16.79 -15.65
CA PHE A 35 -0.45 16.34 -14.74
C PHE A 35 0.95 16.70 -15.26
N LYS A 36 1.82 17.08 -14.32
CA LYS A 36 3.23 17.34 -14.60
C LYS A 36 3.94 16.08 -15.13
N THR A 37 4.90 16.28 -16.03
CA THR A 37 5.64 15.21 -16.72
C THR A 37 6.41 14.31 -15.76
N ASP A 38 6.92 14.87 -14.66
CA ASP A 38 7.62 14.14 -13.60
C ASP A 38 6.71 13.07 -12.94
N ILE A 39 5.48 13.44 -12.56
CA ILE A 39 4.47 12.53 -12.01
C ILE A 39 4.10 11.45 -13.04
N LYS A 40 3.85 11.86 -14.30
CA LYS A 40 3.55 10.92 -15.39
C LYS A 40 4.65 9.87 -15.54
N MET A 41 5.91 10.28 -15.44
CA MET A 41 7.04 9.37 -15.52
C MET A 41 7.11 8.38 -14.35
N VAL A 42 6.80 8.82 -13.13
CA VAL A 42 6.79 7.89 -11.98
C VAL A 42 5.70 6.82 -12.17
N VAL A 43 4.49 7.23 -12.54
CA VAL A 43 3.37 6.31 -12.73
C VAL A 43 3.63 5.33 -13.87
N SER A 44 4.19 5.80 -14.99
CA SER A 44 4.49 4.93 -16.14
C SER A 44 5.57 3.89 -15.80
N LYS A 45 6.59 4.25 -15.02
CA LYS A 45 7.62 3.31 -14.55
C LYS A 45 7.09 2.33 -13.50
N LEU A 46 6.22 2.75 -12.58
CA LEU A 46 5.62 1.86 -11.59
C LEU A 46 4.65 0.84 -12.21
N LEU A 47 3.84 1.28 -13.18
CA LEU A 47 2.81 0.46 -13.81
C LEU A 47 3.26 -0.20 -15.12
N ALA A 48 4.57 -0.20 -15.40
CA ALA A 48 5.11 -0.84 -16.59
C ALA A 48 4.81 -2.35 -16.60
N LYS A 49 4.23 -2.86 -17.70
CA LYS A 49 3.87 -4.28 -17.82
C LYS A 49 5.10 -5.19 -17.85
N LYS A 50 6.18 -4.76 -18.52
CA LYS A 50 7.44 -5.50 -18.58
C LYS A 50 8.25 -5.27 -17.30
N SER A 51 8.65 -6.35 -16.64
CA SER A 51 9.40 -6.32 -15.37
C SER A 51 10.71 -5.52 -15.48
N ASN A 52 11.46 -5.69 -16.58
CA ASN A 52 12.72 -4.99 -16.83
C ASN A 52 12.58 -3.46 -17.03
N ARG A 53 11.37 -2.97 -17.30
CA ARG A 53 11.06 -1.54 -17.39
C ARG A 53 10.34 -1.02 -16.15
N ARG A 54 9.93 -1.92 -15.26
CA ARG A 54 9.22 -1.57 -14.05
C ARG A 54 10.20 -1.05 -13.02
N LEU A 55 9.80 0.00 -12.32
CA LEU A 55 10.54 0.49 -11.17
C LEU A 55 10.41 -0.52 -10.03
N THR A 56 11.53 -1.13 -9.63
CA THR A 56 11.56 -2.21 -8.62
C THR A 56 12.37 -1.87 -7.38
N ASN A 57 13.23 -0.86 -7.43
CA ASN A 57 14.12 -0.52 -6.33
C ASN A 57 13.99 0.95 -5.93
N ILE A 58 14.36 1.23 -4.68
CA ILE A 58 14.22 2.54 -4.06
C ILE A 58 15.25 3.56 -4.57
N ILE A 59 16.44 3.09 -4.98
CA ILE A 59 17.52 3.93 -5.50
C ILE A 59 17.07 4.61 -6.80
N ASP A 60 16.44 3.84 -7.70
CA ASP A 60 15.92 4.35 -8.96
C ASP A 60 14.69 5.22 -8.75
N LEU A 61 13.90 4.97 -7.70
CA LEU A 61 12.76 5.81 -7.31
C LEU A 61 13.25 7.20 -6.86
N GLN A 62 14.28 7.25 -6.00
CA GLN A 62 14.90 8.48 -5.51
C GLN A 62 15.47 9.35 -6.63
N LYS A 63 16.01 8.74 -7.68
CA LYS A 63 16.57 9.45 -8.85
C LYS A 63 15.50 10.12 -9.72
N LEU A 64 14.22 9.81 -9.54
CA LEU A 64 13.17 10.42 -10.39
C LEU A 64 12.99 11.90 -10.03
N PRO A 65 12.81 12.80 -11.03
CA PRO A 65 12.62 14.23 -10.83
C PRO A 65 11.52 14.59 -9.83
N TYR A 66 10.44 13.79 -9.81
CA TYR A 66 9.33 13.99 -8.88
C TYR A 66 9.76 13.93 -7.40
N PHE A 67 10.78 13.13 -7.09
CA PHE A 67 11.29 12.93 -5.74
C PHE A 67 12.57 13.72 -5.44
N ARG A 68 13.04 14.57 -6.35
CA ARG A 68 14.32 15.29 -6.24
C ARG A 68 14.45 16.14 -4.96
N ASN A 69 13.33 16.69 -4.49
CA ASN A 69 13.30 17.56 -3.31
C ASN A 69 12.92 16.82 -2.02
N LEU A 70 12.76 15.49 -2.07
CA LEU A 70 12.42 14.66 -0.92
C LEU A 70 13.67 13.92 -0.45
N ASN A 71 14.11 14.20 0.78
CA ASN A 71 15.16 13.40 1.42
C ASN A 71 14.54 12.16 2.08
N PHE A 72 14.85 10.98 1.54
CA PHE A 72 14.27 9.71 1.99
C PHE A 72 14.72 9.31 3.40
N ASP A 73 15.94 9.66 3.80
CA ASP A 73 16.44 9.36 5.14
C ASP A 73 15.62 10.11 6.19
N THR A 74 15.33 11.39 5.93
CA THR A 74 14.47 12.18 6.82
C THR A 74 13.02 11.69 6.87
N VAL A 75 12.53 11.05 5.80
CA VAL A 75 11.22 10.37 5.81
C VAL A 75 11.29 9.11 6.66
N PHE A 76 12.34 8.30 6.48
CA PHE A 76 12.55 7.05 7.20
C PHE A 76 12.69 7.28 8.71
N ASP A 77 13.45 8.30 9.10
CA ASP A 77 13.65 8.71 10.50
C ASP A 77 12.43 9.44 11.08
N LYS A 78 11.35 9.62 10.29
CA LYS A 78 10.10 10.30 10.68
C LYS A 78 10.29 11.77 11.08
N HIS A 79 11.33 12.42 10.56
CA HIS A 79 11.58 13.85 10.80
C HIS A 79 10.60 14.76 10.03
N ILE A 80 9.90 14.20 9.05
CA ILE A 80 8.86 14.89 8.27
C ILE A 80 7.49 14.62 8.91
N SER A 81 6.86 15.67 9.47
CA SER A 81 5.51 15.55 10.03
C SER A 81 4.46 15.44 8.93
N PRO A 82 3.63 14.37 8.89
CA PRO A 82 2.53 14.24 7.94
C PRO A 82 1.50 15.37 8.06
N LYS A 83 1.31 15.93 9.27
CA LYS A 83 0.37 17.04 9.52
C LYS A 83 0.68 18.30 8.70
N ARG A 84 1.94 18.48 8.27
CA ARG A 84 2.31 19.57 7.36
C ARG A 84 1.67 19.43 5.97
N PHE A 85 1.23 18.22 5.61
CA PHE A 85 0.65 17.91 4.30
C PHE A 85 -0.88 17.74 4.34
N PHE A 86 -1.48 17.60 5.52
CA PHE A 86 -2.93 17.45 5.69
C PHE A 86 -3.53 18.71 6.34
N GLN A 87 -4.13 19.59 5.54
CA GLN A 87 -5.00 20.67 6.02
C GLN A 87 -6.47 20.28 5.89
N SER A 88 -6.90 19.25 6.61
CA SER A 88 -8.34 18.98 6.77
C SER A 88 -8.54 18.04 7.95
N LYS A 89 -9.29 18.51 8.96
CA LYS A 89 -9.63 17.76 10.19
C LYS A 89 -10.71 16.69 9.96
N ASP A 90 -11.11 16.44 8.71
CA ASP A 90 -12.40 15.81 8.42
C ASP A 90 -12.35 14.31 8.08
N VAL A 91 -11.18 13.67 8.06
CA VAL A 91 -11.07 12.23 7.70
C VAL A 91 -10.79 11.35 8.92
N LEU A 92 -11.55 11.54 9.99
CA LEU A 92 -11.62 10.58 11.08
C LEU A 92 -13.06 10.08 11.26
N GLU A 93 -13.67 9.60 10.17
CA GLU A 93 -14.81 8.70 10.33
C GLU A 93 -14.32 7.46 11.08
N LYS A 94 -14.84 7.30 12.30
CA LYS A 94 -14.60 6.13 13.13
C LYS A 94 -15.20 4.93 12.41
N ASN A 95 -14.36 4.14 11.73
CA ASN A 95 -14.74 2.82 11.27
C ASN A 95 -15.00 1.93 12.49
N THR A 96 -16.25 1.90 12.96
CA THR A 96 -16.71 0.89 13.91
C THR A 96 -16.62 -0.46 13.20
N PRO A 97 -15.84 -1.44 13.68
CA PRO A 97 -15.74 -2.72 13.03
C PRO A 97 -17.12 -3.37 13.01
N GLN A 98 -17.77 -3.41 11.85
CA GLN A 98 -18.95 -4.25 11.65
C GLN A 98 -18.49 -5.70 11.79
N ARG A 99 -18.81 -6.32 12.93
CA ARG A 99 -18.75 -7.78 13.09
C ARG A 99 -19.70 -8.40 12.08
N ARG A 100 -19.20 -8.70 10.87
CA ARG A 100 -19.91 -9.58 9.94
C ARG A 100 -19.96 -10.96 10.58
N ARG A 101 -21.16 -11.31 11.06
CA ARG A 101 -21.48 -12.65 11.56
C ARG A 101 -21.49 -13.58 10.34
N TYR A 102 -20.34 -14.16 10.02
CA TYR A 102 -20.29 -15.26 9.06
C TYR A 102 -20.94 -16.48 9.72
N GLU A 103 -22.13 -16.87 9.26
CA GLU A 103 -22.70 -18.17 9.57
C GLU A 103 -21.79 -19.24 8.94
N ARG A 104 -20.99 -19.92 9.78
CA ARG A 104 -20.14 -21.04 9.36
C ARG A 104 -21.02 -22.22 8.96
N ARG A 105 -21.38 -22.34 7.68
CA ARG A 105 -21.82 -23.61 7.09
C ARG A 105 -20.60 -24.35 6.53
N GLY A 106 -20.06 -25.27 7.34
CA GLY A 106 -18.99 -26.19 6.93
C GLY A 106 -18.14 -26.60 8.11
N LYS A 107 -17.99 -27.92 8.34
CA LYS A 107 -17.09 -28.49 9.36
C LYS A 107 -15.68 -27.97 9.10
N GLN A 108 -15.26 -26.96 9.85
CA GLN A 108 -13.86 -26.56 9.88
C GLN A 108 -13.08 -27.72 10.50
N GLN A 109 -12.13 -28.28 9.76
CA GLN A 109 -11.02 -28.95 10.41
C GLN A 109 -10.31 -27.87 11.23
N GLU A 110 -10.38 -27.98 12.55
CA GLU A 110 -9.53 -27.19 13.45
C GLU A 110 -8.09 -27.57 13.16
N THR A 111 -7.43 -26.85 12.25
CA THR A 111 -5.98 -26.66 12.37
C THR A 111 -5.82 -25.72 13.56
N THR A 112 -5.67 -26.29 14.76
CA THR A 112 -5.38 -25.50 15.95
C THR A 112 -4.11 -24.70 15.70
N PHE A 113 -4.21 -23.37 15.80
CA PHE A 113 -3.08 -22.44 15.89
C PHE A 113 -2.51 -22.48 17.32
N ASP A 114 -2.36 -23.69 17.87
CA ASP A 114 -1.73 -23.85 19.17
C ASP A 114 -0.28 -23.38 19.01
N GLU A 115 0.14 -22.44 19.86
CA GLU A 115 1.51 -21.89 19.95
C GLU A 115 1.93 -20.80 18.95
N PHE A 116 1.05 -20.17 18.17
CA PHE A 116 1.42 -18.94 17.46
C PHE A 116 1.42 -17.71 18.38
N THR A 117 2.33 -17.69 19.37
CA THR A 117 2.62 -16.50 20.17
C THR A 117 3.84 -15.80 19.57
N TRP A 118 3.63 -14.65 18.94
CA TRP A 118 4.71 -13.79 18.51
C TRP A 118 4.87 -12.64 19.52
N THR A 119 5.99 -12.61 20.22
CA THR A 119 6.41 -11.46 21.03
C THR A 119 7.59 -10.77 20.36
N HIS A 120 7.54 -9.45 20.31
CA HIS A 120 8.63 -8.67 19.71
C HIS A 120 9.85 -8.73 20.64
N PRO A 121 11.07 -9.10 20.16
CA PRO A 121 12.23 -9.37 21.00
C PRO A 121 12.64 -8.23 21.95
N LEU A 122 12.43 -6.98 21.54
CA LEU A 122 12.70 -5.79 22.38
C LEU A 122 11.73 -5.59 23.56
N PHE A 123 10.67 -6.40 23.65
CA PHE A 123 9.71 -6.40 24.77
C PHE A 123 9.84 -7.66 25.63
N TYR A 124 10.92 -8.42 25.45
CA TYR A 124 11.26 -9.52 26.34
C TYR A 124 11.80 -8.92 27.65
N SER A 125 10.96 -8.83 28.68
CA SER A 125 11.47 -8.72 30.04
C SER A 125 12.21 -10.03 30.34
N ALA A 126 13.51 -9.94 30.55
CA ALA A 126 14.29 -11.02 31.12
C ALA A 126 13.96 -11.16 32.61
N GLU A 127 12.71 -11.51 32.93
CA GLU A 127 12.28 -11.75 34.30
C GLU A 127 11.42 -13.00 34.37
N GLY A 128 12.11 -14.15 34.31
CA GLY A 128 11.74 -15.25 35.19
C GLY A 128 12.17 -14.90 36.61
N THR A 129 11.43 -14.02 37.28
CA THR A 129 11.46 -13.91 38.74
C THR A 129 10.08 -13.47 39.21
N THR A 130 9.33 -14.44 39.71
CA THR A 130 8.19 -14.21 40.59
C THR A 130 8.62 -13.36 41.78
N VAL A 131 7.93 -12.24 42.01
CA VAL A 131 7.57 -11.76 43.35
C VAL A 131 6.11 -11.30 43.29
#